data_AF-A0A959DWR2-F1
#
_entry.id   AF-A0A959DWR2-F1
#
_cell.length_a   1.000
_cell.length_b   1.000
_cell.length_c   1.000
_cell.angle_alpha   90.00
_cell.angle_beta   90.00
_cell.angle_gamma   90.00
#
_symmetry.space_group_name_H-M   'P 1'
#
loop_
_entity.id
_entity.type
_entity.pdbx_description
1 polymer ?
#
loop_
_entity_poly.entity_id
_entity_poly.type
_entity_poly.pdbx_seq_one_letter_code
_entity_poly.pdbx_strand_id
1 'polypeptide(L)'
;KEPSGIFPEYYLLKINKFDNLAKNTLDEWIYFLKNTKLPKNYKAKGLQLVNNQLRYDNMDAATKLKYKKYQKNLLVSKDMLENAWETGLLEGEAKGEARGIIKGEAKGKIEGMIEGKIEGKIEIVLKCYAKGIDIITISNITGFSEDEIKDILNKNYPNGEWRFEN
;
A
#
# COMPACT_ATOMS: atom_id res chain seq x y z
N LYS A 1 -57.14 2.31 -16.80
CA LYS A 1 -56.25 1.21 -16.32
C LYS A 1 -56.91 -0.08 -16.74
N GLU A 2 -56.24 -0.89 -17.56
CA GLU A 2 -56.79 -2.18 -17.97
C GLU A 2 -56.82 -3.18 -16.80
N PRO A 3 -57.80 -4.10 -16.72
CA PRO A 3 -57.90 -5.09 -15.64
C PRO A 3 -56.66 -5.99 -15.49
N SER A 4 -55.88 -6.14 -16.55
CA SER A 4 -54.59 -6.86 -16.62
C SER A 4 -53.51 -6.31 -15.68
N GLY A 5 -53.66 -5.07 -15.19
CA GLY A 5 -52.76 -4.47 -14.19
C GLY A 5 -53.23 -4.59 -12.75
N ILE A 6 -54.40 -5.18 -12.49
CA ILE A 6 -55.06 -5.24 -11.17
C ILE A 6 -55.06 -6.66 -10.60
N PHE A 7 -55.12 -7.68 -11.47
CA PHE A 7 -55.11 -9.08 -11.06
C PHE A 7 -53.93 -9.81 -11.72
N PRO A 8 -53.15 -10.61 -10.96
CA PRO A 8 -52.09 -11.42 -11.53
C PRO A 8 -52.66 -12.52 -12.43
N GLU A 9 -52.14 -12.63 -13.65
CA GLU A 9 -52.41 -13.76 -14.53
C GLU A 9 -51.55 -14.95 -14.12
N TYR A 10 -52.20 -16.08 -13.83
CA TYR A 10 -51.53 -17.33 -13.48
C TYR A 10 -51.55 -18.31 -14.64
N TYR A 11 -50.37 -18.73 -15.10
CA TYR A 11 -50.24 -19.83 -16.06
C TYR A 11 -50.06 -21.15 -15.33
N LEU A 12 -51.08 -22.02 -15.39
CA LEU A 12 -51.00 -23.38 -14.85
C LEU A 12 -50.43 -24.33 -15.92
N LEU A 13 -49.16 -24.70 -15.78
CA LEU A 13 -48.50 -25.64 -16.69
C LEU A 13 -48.64 -27.08 -16.19
N LYS A 14 -49.35 -27.92 -16.95
CA LYS A 14 -49.43 -29.37 -16.67
C LYS A 14 -48.23 -30.11 -17.25
N ILE A 15 -47.14 -30.13 -16.48
CA ILE A 15 -45.82 -30.69 -16.83
C ILE A 15 -45.89 -32.12 -17.41
N ASN A 16 -46.83 -32.96 -16.94
CA ASN A 16 -46.96 -34.35 -17.39
C ASN A 16 -47.43 -34.50 -18.85
N LYS A 17 -48.07 -33.49 -19.44
CA LYS A 17 -48.59 -33.53 -20.81
C LYS A 17 -47.56 -33.11 -21.87
N PHE A 18 -46.38 -32.64 -21.46
CA PHE A 18 -45.32 -32.22 -22.37
C PHE A 18 -44.46 -33.42 -22.77
N ASP A 19 -44.01 -33.41 -24.02
CA ASP A 19 -43.07 -34.40 -24.54
C ASP A 19 -41.68 -34.23 -23.87
N ASN A 20 -40.86 -35.27 -23.94
CA ASN A 20 -39.54 -35.28 -23.32
C ASN A 20 -38.46 -34.64 -24.21
N LEU A 21 -38.85 -33.99 -25.31
CA LEU A 21 -37.94 -33.36 -26.26
C LEU A 21 -37.84 -31.87 -25.96
N ALA A 22 -36.80 -31.48 -25.23
CA ALA A 22 -36.54 -30.06 -24.97
C ALA A 22 -36.05 -29.37 -26.24
N LYS A 23 -36.89 -28.52 -26.86
CA LYS A 23 -36.55 -27.76 -28.08
C LYS A 23 -36.29 -26.29 -27.78
N ASN A 24 -36.93 -25.75 -26.76
CA ASN A 24 -36.75 -24.37 -26.29
C ASN A 24 -36.32 -24.32 -24.81
N THR A 25 -36.00 -23.13 -24.30
CA THR A 25 -35.53 -22.94 -22.92
C THR A 25 -36.59 -23.23 -21.85
N LEU A 26 -37.89 -23.08 -22.16
CA LEU A 26 -38.97 -23.45 -21.26
C LEU A 26 -39.12 -24.97 -21.17
N ASP A 27 -39.00 -25.67 -22.30
CA ASP A 27 -39.04 -27.13 -22.36
C ASP A 27 -37.88 -27.74 -21.59
N GLU A 28 -36.71 -27.10 -21.57
CA GLU A 28 -35.58 -27.53 -20.73
C GLU A 28 -35.92 -27.47 -19.23
N TRP A 29 -36.61 -26.41 -18.79
CA TRP A 29 -37.12 -26.30 -17.42
C TRP A 29 -38.20 -27.34 -17.13
N ILE A 30 -39.15 -27.54 -18.05
CA ILE A 30 -40.20 -28.55 -17.92
C ILE A 30 -39.58 -29.96 -17.86
N TYR A 31 -38.57 -30.23 -18.69
CA TYR A 31 -37.83 -31.50 -18.66
C TYR A 31 -37.14 -31.72 -17.32
N PHE A 32 -36.45 -30.70 -16.79
CA PHE A 32 -35.84 -30.77 -15.47
C PHE A 32 -36.87 -31.02 -14.37
N LEU A 33 -37.98 -30.27 -14.34
CA LEU A 33 -39.03 -30.43 -13.33
C LEU A 33 -39.72 -31.79 -13.41
N LYS A 34 -39.85 -32.35 -14.61
CA LYS A 34 -40.46 -33.67 -14.83
C LYS A 34 -39.54 -34.82 -14.44
N ASN A 35 -38.27 -34.74 -14.82
CA ASN A 35 -37.33 -35.87 -14.72
C ASN A 35 -36.32 -35.73 -13.58
N THR A 36 -36.28 -34.57 -12.90
CA THR A 36 -35.26 -34.18 -11.91
C THR A 36 -33.82 -34.26 -12.44
N LYS A 37 -33.66 -34.27 -13.76
CA LYS A 37 -32.39 -34.41 -14.48
C LYS A 37 -32.28 -33.34 -15.55
N LEU A 38 -31.08 -32.84 -15.76
CA LEU A 38 -30.82 -31.87 -16.81
C LEU A 38 -30.71 -32.59 -18.18
N PRO A 39 -31.21 -31.98 -19.26
CA PRO A 39 -30.98 -32.49 -20.60
C PRO A 39 -29.48 -32.41 -20.95
N LYS A 40 -29.01 -33.23 -21.90
CA LYS A 40 -27.57 -33.33 -22.26
C LYS A 40 -26.96 -31.96 -22.62
N ASN A 41 -27.73 -31.14 -23.33
CA ASN A 41 -27.41 -29.76 -23.63
C ASN A 41 -28.56 -28.90 -23.09
N TYR A 42 -28.23 -27.84 -22.34
CA TYR A 42 -29.20 -26.86 -21.86
C TYR A 42 -28.65 -25.44 -22.07
N LYS A 43 -29.54 -24.50 -22.38
CA LYS A 43 -29.25 -23.07 -22.57
C LYS A 43 -30.08 -22.17 -21.66
N ALA A 44 -31.10 -22.70 -21.00
CA ALA A 44 -31.98 -21.93 -20.14
C ALA A 44 -31.20 -21.32 -18.98
N LYS A 45 -31.36 -20.01 -18.82
CA LYS A 45 -30.75 -19.25 -17.72
C LYS A 45 -31.25 -19.83 -16.40
N GLY A 46 -30.32 -20.13 -15.48
CA GLY A 46 -30.61 -20.71 -14.17
C GLY A 46 -30.41 -22.22 -14.07
N LEU A 47 -30.55 -22.99 -15.15
CA LEU A 47 -30.26 -24.44 -15.13
C LEU A 47 -28.79 -24.74 -14.83
N GLN A 48 -27.87 -23.81 -15.11
CA GLN A 48 -26.47 -23.91 -14.69
C GLN A 48 -26.31 -23.86 -13.17
N LEU A 49 -27.09 -23.04 -12.47
CA LEU A 49 -27.08 -22.99 -11.00
C LEU A 49 -27.64 -24.29 -10.42
N VAL A 50 -28.74 -24.79 -11.01
CA VAL A 50 -29.31 -26.09 -10.68
C VAL A 50 -28.28 -27.21 -10.87
N ASN A 51 -27.50 -27.19 -11.97
CA ASN A 51 -26.44 -28.17 -12.19
C ASN A 51 -25.38 -28.15 -11.08
N ASN A 52 -24.93 -26.96 -10.69
CA ASN A 52 -23.94 -26.81 -9.62
C ASN A 52 -24.48 -27.33 -8.28
N GLN A 53 -25.75 -27.02 -7.98
CA GLN A 53 -26.42 -27.50 -6.78
C GLN A 53 -26.60 -29.02 -6.80
N LEU A 54 -27.07 -29.60 -7.91
CA LEU A 54 -27.19 -31.05 -8.08
C LEU A 54 -25.84 -31.76 -7.97
N ARG A 55 -24.77 -31.17 -8.51
CA ARG A 55 -23.41 -31.71 -8.35
C ARG A 55 -23.03 -31.78 -6.88
N TYR A 56 -23.35 -30.76 -6.08
CA TYR A 56 -23.12 -30.78 -4.65
C TYR A 56 -24.02 -31.80 -3.94
N ASP A 57 -25.32 -31.81 -4.23
CA ASP A 57 -26.28 -32.67 -3.55
C ASP A 57 -26.05 -34.15 -3.83
N ASN A 58 -25.65 -34.50 -5.06
CA ASN A 58 -25.31 -35.85 -5.48
C ASN A 58 -23.93 -36.32 -5.02
N MET A 59 -23.11 -35.47 -4.37
CA MET A 59 -21.87 -35.94 -3.73
C MET A 59 -22.18 -36.85 -2.54
N ASP A 60 -21.37 -37.90 -2.38
CA ASP A 60 -21.38 -38.71 -1.17
C ASP A 60 -20.86 -37.90 0.04
N ALA A 61 -21.11 -38.42 1.25
CA ALA A 61 -20.74 -37.73 2.48
C ALA A 61 -19.23 -37.45 2.57
N ALA A 62 -18.40 -38.38 2.09
CA ALA A 62 -16.95 -38.24 2.09
C ALA A 62 -16.47 -37.12 1.14
N THR A 63 -17.03 -37.03 -0.07
CA THR A 63 -16.69 -35.97 -1.03
C THR A 63 -17.20 -34.62 -0.57
N LYS A 64 -18.42 -34.55 0.01
CA LYS A 64 -18.94 -33.30 0.62
C LYS A 64 -18.01 -32.79 1.71
N LEU A 65 -17.51 -33.68 2.59
CA LEU A 65 -16.58 -33.31 3.65
C LEU A 65 -15.25 -32.79 3.08
N LYS A 66 -14.68 -33.48 2.09
CA LYS A 66 -13.45 -33.04 1.39
C LYS A 66 -13.63 -31.67 0.75
N TYR A 67 -14.76 -31.45 0.07
CA TYR A 67 -15.08 -30.17 -0.57
C TYR A 67 -15.22 -29.03 0.45
N LYS A 68 -15.95 -29.24 1.56
CA LYS A 68 -16.04 -28.27 2.66
C LYS A 68 -14.67 -27.96 3.26
N LYS A 69 -13.83 -28.98 3.47
CA LYS A 69 -12.47 -28.81 3.97
C LYS A 69 -11.62 -27.99 2.99
N TYR A 70 -11.72 -28.26 1.69
CA TYR A 70 -11.04 -27.50 0.66
C TYR A 70 -11.47 -26.02 0.67
N GLN A 71 -12.77 -25.74 0.72
CA GLN A 71 -13.27 -24.36 0.82
C GLN A 71 -12.76 -23.65 2.08
N LYS A 72 -12.76 -24.34 3.22
CA LYS A 72 -12.21 -23.80 4.47
C LYS A 72 -10.71 -23.50 4.33
N ASN A 73 -9.94 -24.39 3.72
CA ASN A 73 -8.51 -24.18 3.52
C ASN A 73 -8.22 -22.97 2.63
N LEU A 74 -9.03 -22.74 1.58
CA LEU A 74 -8.91 -21.55 0.74
C LEU A 74 -9.18 -20.26 1.52
N LEU A 75 -10.23 -20.24 2.33
CA LEU A 75 -10.56 -19.12 3.22
C LEU A 75 -9.41 -18.83 4.19
N VAL A 76 -8.96 -19.85 4.93
CA VAL A 76 -7.84 -19.72 5.87
C VAL A 76 -6.58 -19.22 5.17
N SER A 77 -6.27 -19.73 3.97
CA SER A 77 -5.10 -19.28 3.21
C SER A 77 -5.21 -17.81 2.81
N LYS A 78 -6.41 -17.34 2.44
CA LYS A 78 -6.64 -15.94 2.10
C LYS A 78 -6.44 -15.05 3.33
N ASP A 79 -7.08 -15.40 4.44
CA ASP A 79 -6.98 -14.64 5.69
C ASP A 79 -5.53 -14.59 6.20
N MET A 80 -4.79 -15.70 6.09
CA MET A 80 -3.36 -15.73 6.44
C MET A 80 -2.53 -14.78 5.57
N LEU A 81 -2.77 -14.73 4.27
CA LEU A 81 -2.06 -13.83 3.36
C LEU A 81 -2.38 -12.36 3.65
N GLU A 82 -3.65 -12.05 3.91
CA GLU A 82 -4.11 -10.70 4.24
C GLU A 82 -3.47 -10.22 5.56
N ASN A 83 -3.53 -11.03 6.61
CA ASN A 83 -2.84 -10.74 7.88
C ASN A 83 -1.32 -10.58 7.70
N ALA A 84 -0.67 -11.45 6.91
CA ALA A 84 0.76 -11.36 6.66
C ALA A 84 1.14 -10.06 5.92
N TRP A 85 0.27 -9.60 5.01
CA TRP A 85 0.51 -8.36 4.28
C TRP A 85 0.31 -7.14 5.17
N GLU A 86 -0.76 -7.08 5.95
CA GLU A 86 -1.01 -6.01 6.92
C GLU A 86 0.09 -5.91 7.97
N THR A 87 0.47 -7.04 8.58
CA THR A 87 1.55 -7.07 9.58
C THR A 87 2.89 -6.67 8.96
N GLY A 88 3.20 -7.14 7.74
CA GLY A 88 4.41 -6.76 7.02
C GLY A 88 4.47 -5.26 6.69
N LEU A 89 3.32 -4.66 6.32
CA LEU A 89 3.23 -3.23 6.05
C LEU A 89 3.47 -2.40 7.32
N LEU A 90 2.75 -2.73 8.40
CA LEU A 90 2.89 -2.04 9.69
C LEU A 90 4.33 -2.15 10.24
N GLU A 91 4.92 -3.33 10.20
CA GLU A 91 6.31 -3.51 10.60
C GLU A 91 7.28 -2.73 9.69
N GLY A 92 7.02 -2.69 8.40
CA GLY A 92 7.81 -1.97 7.41
C GLY A 92 7.83 -0.47 7.67
N GLU A 93 6.65 0.12 7.91
CA GLU A 93 6.48 1.52 8.26
C GLU A 93 7.18 1.85 9.59
N ALA A 94 6.90 1.08 10.64
CA ALA A 94 7.53 1.30 11.95
C ALA A 94 9.07 1.19 11.89
N LYS A 95 9.60 0.18 11.18
CA LYS A 95 11.06 0.04 10.98
C LYS A 95 11.61 1.18 10.12
N GLY A 96 10.85 1.65 9.13
CA GLY A 96 11.21 2.77 8.26
C GLY A 96 11.34 4.08 9.03
N GLU A 97 10.32 4.41 9.83
CA GLU A 97 10.30 5.59 10.69
C GLU A 97 11.43 5.56 11.72
N ALA A 98 11.58 4.45 12.45
CA ALA A 98 12.64 4.31 13.45
C ALA A 98 14.04 4.47 12.83
N ARG A 99 14.28 3.86 11.66
CA ARG A 99 15.55 4.03 10.93
C ARG A 99 15.73 5.46 10.42
N GLY A 100 14.65 6.11 9.99
CA GLY A 100 14.64 7.51 9.54
C GLY A 100 15.05 8.45 10.65
N ILE A 101 14.45 8.32 11.84
CA ILE A 101 14.75 9.12 13.02
C ILE A 101 16.21 8.94 13.43
N ILE A 102 16.67 7.70 13.61
CA ILE A 102 18.06 7.43 14.04
C ILE A 102 19.07 8.00 13.03
N LYS A 103 18.84 7.81 11.73
CA LYS A 103 19.72 8.35 10.70
C LYS A 103 19.68 9.88 10.65
N GLY A 104 18.50 10.48 10.81
CA GLY A 104 18.31 11.92 10.85
C GLY A 104 19.04 12.56 12.03
N GLU A 105 18.86 12.02 13.24
CA GLU A 105 19.53 12.49 14.45
C GLU A 105 21.05 12.35 14.37
N ALA A 106 21.54 11.19 13.89
CA ALA A 106 22.96 10.96 13.75
C ALA A 106 23.60 11.92 12.74
N LYS A 107 22.97 12.12 11.59
CA LYS A 107 23.46 13.08 10.58
C LYS A 107 23.41 14.51 11.09
N GLY A 108 22.28 14.95 11.63
CA GLY A 108 22.11 16.31 12.15
C GLY A 108 23.07 16.63 13.30
N LYS A 109 23.38 15.66 14.17
CA LYS A 109 24.37 15.84 15.24
C LYS A 109 25.79 15.99 14.71
N ILE A 110 26.16 15.23 13.68
CA ILE A 110 27.50 15.33 13.06
C ILE A 110 27.63 16.65 12.30
N GLU A 111 26.64 16.99 11.47
CA GLU A 111 26.60 18.23 10.69
C GLU A 111 26.64 19.45 11.61
N GLY A 112 25.76 19.50 12.63
CA GLY A 112 25.74 20.60 13.60
C GLY A 112 27.02 20.72 14.43
N MET A 113 27.70 19.61 14.74
CA MET A 113 28.99 19.66 15.44
C MET A 113 30.12 20.19 14.55
N ILE A 114 30.10 19.89 13.24
CA ILE A 114 31.08 20.39 12.28
C ILE A 114 30.83 21.88 12.03
N GLU A 115 29.59 22.27 11.74
CA GLU A 115 29.20 23.66 11.53
C GLU A 115 29.52 24.52 12.76
N GLY A 116 29.11 24.10 13.96
CA GLY A 116 29.40 24.84 15.18
C GLY A 116 30.90 24.98 15.49
N LYS A 117 31.72 23.99 15.12
CA LYS A 117 33.19 24.12 15.24
C LYS A 117 33.77 25.13 14.25
N ILE A 118 33.27 25.16 13.02
CA ILE A 118 33.72 26.11 12.00
C ILE A 118 33.27 27.52 12.37
N GLU A 119 32.01 27.70 12.77
CA GLU A 119 31.47 28.98 13.24
C GLU A 119 32.23 29.50 14.46
N GLY A 120 32.52 28.63 15.44
CA GLY A 120 33.31 29.01 16.61
C GLY A 120 34.73 29.46 16.25
N LYS A 121 35.37 28.79 15.29
CA LYS A 121 36.69 29.22 14.78
C LYS A 121 36.60 30.57 14.05
N ILE A 122 35.56 30.80 13.25
CA ILE A 122 35.31 32.08 12.58
C ILE A 122 35.11 33.19 13.63
N GLU A 123 34.33 32.94 14.68
CA GLU A 123 34.10 33.91 15.76
C GLU A 123 35.40 34.27 16.48
N ILE A 124 36.31 33.29 16.69
CA ILE A 124 37.64 33.53 17.25
C ILE A 124 38.46 34.45 16.33
N VAL A 125 38.47 34.20 15.01
CA VAL A 125 39.14 35.07 14.03
C VAL A 125 38.63 36.51 14.15
N LEU A 126 37.31 36.71 14.18
CA LEU A 126 36.70 38.04 14.28
C LEU A 126 37.03 38.74 15.60
N LYS A 127 36.99 38.02 16.74
CA LYS A 127 37.33 38.56 18.07
C LYS A 127 38.81 38.90 18.21
N CYS A 128 39.70 38.07 17.67
CA CYS A 128 41.14 38.33 17.68
C CYS A 128 41.49 39.54 16.82
N TYR A 129 40.88 39.65 15.65
CA TYR A 129 41.05 40.81 14.77
C TYR A 129 40.54 42.10 15.42
N ALA A 130 39.35 42.08 16.02
CA ALA A 130 38.79 43.24 16.73
C ALA A 130 39.66 43.71 17.93
N LYS A 131 40.53 42.84 18.45
CA LYS A 131 41.52 43.17 19.50
C LYS A 131 42.86 43.66 18.94
N GLY A 132 43.01 43.79 17.62
CA GLY A 132 44.24 44.26 16.97
C GLY A 132 45.35 43.21 16.90
N ILE A 133 45.02 41.92 16.97
CA ILE A 133 46.01 40.84 16.78
C ILE A 133 46.33 40.70 15.29
N ASP A 134 47.61 40.56 14.96
CA ASP A 134 48.10 40.39 13.58
C ASP A 134 47.56 39.09 12.92
N ILE A 135 47.35 39.15 11.61
CA ILE A 135 46.82 38.06 10.78
C ILE A 135 47.71 36.81 10.83
N ILE A 136 49.03 36.97 10.87
CA ILE A 136 49.99 35.85 10.95
C ILE A 136 49.82 35.12 12.29
N THR A 137 49.64 35.86 13.37
CA THR A 137 49.39 35.33 14.71
C THR A 137 48.02 34.65 14.80
N ILE A 138 46.98 35.21 14.17
CA ILE A 138 45.64 34.60 14.08
C ILE A 138 45.65 33.30 13.27
N SER A 139 46.39 33.27 12.15
CA SER A 139 46.64 32.07 11.33
C SER A 139 47.23 30.94 12.17
N ASN A 140 48.28 31.24 12.95
CA ASN A 140 48.91 30.27 13.85
C ASN A 140 47.97 29.74 14.96
N ILE A 141 47.06 30.57 15.48
CA ILE A 141 46.15 30.19 16.57
C ILE A 141 44.95 29.37 16.07
N THR A 142 44.40 29.72 14.91
CA THR A 142 43.14 29.16 14.39
C THR A 142 43.35 28.01 13.40
N GLY A 143 44.55 27.94 12.80
CA GLY A 143 44.96 26.97 11.79
C GLY A 143 44.38 27.25 10.39
N PHE A 144 43.80 28.43 10.18
CA PHE A 144 43.38 28.89 8.86
C PHE A 144 44.54 29.53 8.11
N SER A 145 44.52 29.42 6.78
CA SER A 145 45.45 30.16 5.94
C SER A 145 45.16 31.67 5.98
N GLU A 146 46.16 32.48 5.67
CA GLU A 146 46.01 33.94 5.64
C GLU A 146 44.96 34.39 4.61
N ASP A 147 44.81 33.66 3.51
CA ASP A 147 43.82 33.95 2.47
C ASP A 147 42.39 33.61 2.95
N GLU A 148 42.20 32.49 3.66
CA GLU A 148 40.91 32.14 4.29
C GLU A 148 40.51 33.16 5.36
N ILE A 149 41.47 33.67 6.14
CA ILE A 149 41.21 34.72 7.15
C ILE A 149 40.78 36.03 6.46
N LYS A 150 41.46 36.43 5.37
CA LYS A 150 41.08 37.62 4.59
C LYS A 150 39.68 37.45 3.98
N ASP A 151 39.33 36.27 3.49
CA ASP A 151 37.99 35.99 2.96
C ASP A 151 36.91 36.05 4.05
N ILE A 152 37.17 35.51 5.24
CA ILE A 152 36.27 35.60 6.40
C ILE A 152 36.07 37.06 6.82
N LEU A 153 37.14 37.85 6.84
CA LEU A 153 37.09 39.28 7.19
C LEU A 153 36.38 40.09 6.10
N ASN A 154 36.63 39.85 4.82
CA ASN A 154 35.93 40.49 3.70
C ASN A 154 34.42 40.22 3.74
N LYS A 155 34.03 39.00 4.11
CA LYS A 155 32.60 38.61 4.16
C LYS A 155 31.85 39.24 5.33
N ASN A 156 32.52 39.51 6.45
CA ASN A 156 31.92 40.12 7.65
C ASN A 156 32.12 41.65 7.73
N TYR A 157 33.18 42.18 7.11
CA TYR A 157 33.51 43.62 7.02
C TYR A 157 33.71 44.03 5.55
N PRO A 158 32.62 44.10 4.75
CA PRO A 158 32.70 44.29 3.30
C PRO A 158 33.20 45.67 2.85
N ASN A 159 33.18 46.66 3.73
CA ASN A 159 33.59 48.05 3.41
C ASN A 159 35.10 48.29 3.51
N GLY A 160 35.92 47.23 3.65
CA GLY A 160 37.37 47.36 3.74
C GLY A 160 37.87 47.91 5.09
N GLU A 161 37.01 47.94 6.11
CA GLU A 161 37.36 48.33 7.48
C GLU A 161 38.44 47.44 8.11
N TRP A 162 38.75 46.28 7.52
CA TRP A 162 39.84 45.42 7.98
C TRP A 162 41.22 45.80 7.41
N ARG A 163 41.29 46.74 6.46
CA ARG A 163 42.55 47.21 5.88
C ARG A 163 43.09 48.40 6.68
N PHE A 164 43.54 48.15 7.91
CA PHE A 164 44.36 49.15 8.61
C PHE A 164 45.84 48.93 8.26
N GLU A 165 46.47 50.03 7.86
CA GLU A 165 47.81 50.16 7.29
C GLU A 165 48.91 49.59 8.22
N ASN A 166 49.94 48.99 7.61
CA ASN A 166 51.26 48.79 8.22
C ASN A 166 51.99 50.12 8.36
#